data_AF-M0JXS1-F1
#
_entry.id   AF-M0JXS1-F1
#
_cell.length_a   1.000
_cell.length_b   1.000
_cell.length_c   1.000
_cell.angle_alpha   90.00
_cell.angle_beta   90.00
_cell.angle_gamma   90.00
#
_symmetry.space_group_name_H-M   'P 1'
#
loop_
_entity.id
_entity.type
_entity.pdbx_description
1 polymer ?
#
loop_
_entity_poly.entity_id
_entity_poly.type
_entity_poly.pdbx_seq_one_letter_code
_entity_poly.pdbx_strand_id
1 'polypeptide(L)'
;MYEAVYAHPDGDSTVARHALTAADSGYDGIVVRNHGDAQADYDADAISDAYGVDVAAGIEVRADDPSRASGFVGNYRSDRTVVVVHGGDRRINRFAVEQPTVDVLAHPMRDDGDFNHVLANAAADNGVRVEFDFGPVLRASGGSRVRAIKELRKLRELVENAGAPFVVSASPNTHLQIRAPRDIIAVGETIGFDADTVREGLTEWGQIVERNRERQSGAVIEPGVRLEDDADDAE
;
A
#
# COMPACT_ATOMS: atom_id res chain seq x y z
N MET A 1 -0.12 -8.48 9.66
CA MET A 1 0.57 -7.25 9.22
C MET A 1 1.37 -7.54 7.97
N TYR A 2 1.33 -6.61 7.03
CA TYR A 2 2.02 -6.72 5.74
C TYR A 2 3.02 -5.58 5.58
N GLU A 3 4.05 -5.81 4.78
CA GLU A 3 4.95 -4.76 4.29
C GLU A 3 4.75 -4.54 2.79
N ALA A 4 4.91 -3.31 2.31
CA ALA A 4 4.71 -2.96 0.91
C ALA A 4 6.08 -2.73 0.24
N VAL A 5 6.48 -3.60 -0.69
CA VAL A 5 7.86 -3.71 -1.17
C VAL A 5 8.01 -3.38 -2.66
N TYR A 6 9.18 -2.86 -3.03
CA TYR A 6 9.61 -2.75 -4.43
C TYR A 6 10.63 -3.85 -4.73
N ALA A 7 10.27 -4.76 -5.62
CA ALA A 7 11.11 -5.87 -6.04
C ALA A 7 11.85 -5.54 -7.35
N HIS A 8 12.91 -6.27 -7.67
CA HIS A 8 13.58 -6.17 -8.96
C HIS A 8 12.61 -6.40 -10.12
N PRO A 9 12.60 -5.56 -11.18
CA PRO A 9 13.61 -4.54 -11.51
C PRO A 9 13.42 -3.14 -10.90
N ASP A 10 12.29 -2.84 -10.25
CA ASP A 10 12.04 -1.53 -9.63
C ASP A 10 12.87 -1.30 -8.35
N GLY A 11 13.13 -2.40 -7.63
CA GLY A 11 14.08 -2.47 -6.52
C GLY A 11 15.30 -3.36 -6.82
N ASP A 12 16.09 -3.64 -5.79
CA ASP A 12 17.35 -4.39 -5.88
C ASP A 12 17.21 -5.88 -5.51
N SER A 13 16.06 -6.28 -4.96
CA SER A 13 15.84 -7.63 -4.44
C SER A 13 14.66 -8.31 -5.13
N THR A 14 14.77 -9.61 -5.36
CA THR A 14 13.65 -10.41 -5.88
C THR A 14 12.52 -10.47 -4.85
N VAL A 15 11.30 -10.76 -5.32
CA VAL A 15 10.13 -10.98 -4.45
C VAL A 15 10.42 -12.08 -3.42
N ALA A 16 11.07 -13.16 -3.82
CA ALA A 16 11.45 -14.25 -2.92
C ALA A 16 12.38 -13.82 -1.77
N ARG A 17 13.33 -12.90 -2.02
CA ARG A 17 14.19 -12.37 -0.94
C ARG A 17 13.43 -11.48 0.03
N HIS A 18 12.54 -10.65 -0.50
CA HIS A 18 11.65 -9.85 0.34
C HIS A 18 10.75 -10.74 1.20
N ALA A 19 10.13 -11.76 0.62
CA ALA A 19 9.28 -12.71 1.34
C ALA A 19 10.03 -13.43 2.47
N LEU A 20 11.22 -13.99 2.18
CA LEU A 20 12.06 -14.64 3.19
C LEU A 20 12.39 -13.70 4.35
N THR A 21 12.83 -12.47 4.04
CA THR A 21 13.22 -11.51 5.10
C THR A 21 12.00 -10.98 5.86
N ALA A 22 10.85 -10.85 5.20
CA ALA A 22 9.59 -10.47 5.84
C ALA A 22 9.12 -11.54 6.83
N ALA A 23 9.20 -12.82 6.43
CA ALA A 23 8.91 -13.97 7.29
C ALA A 23 9.81 -13.97 8.54
N ASP A 24 11.13 -13.86 8.34
CA ASP A 24 12.11 -13.79 9.44
C ASP A 24 11.90 -12.58 10.36
N SER A 25 11.30 -11.50 9.84
CA SER A 25 10.99 -10.27 10.58
C SER A 25 9.62 -10.28 11.26
N GLY A 26 8.80 -11.33 11.05
CA GLY A 26 7.48 -11.50 11.65
C GLY A 26 6.33 -10.79 10.94
N TYR A 27 6.42 -10.57 9.62
CA TYR A 27 5.27 -10.20 8.80
C TYR A 27 4.47 -11.44 8.38
N ASP A 28 3.16 -11.26 8.20
CA ASP A 28 2.26 -12.32 7.70
C ASP A 28 2.20 -12.32 6.16
N GLY A 29 2.61 -11.22 5.53
CA GLY A 29 2.64 -11.11 4.07
C GLY A 29 3.35 -9.86 3.55
N ILE A 30 3.48 -9.79 2.24
CA ILE A 30 4.02 -8.64 1.50
C ILE A 30 3.10 -8.25 0.35
N VAL A 31 3.07 -6.96 0.02
CA VAL A 31 2.45 -6.44 -1.20
C VAL A 31 3.56 -6.01 -2.15
N VAL A 32 3.65 -6.64 -3.32
CA VAL A 32 4.62 -6.26 -4.36
C VAL A 32 4.02 -5.11 -5.16
N ARG A 33 4.59 -3.90 -5.05
CA ARG A 33 4.01 -2.67 -5.61
C ARG A 33 4.94 -1.97 -6.60
N ASN A 34 5.60 -2.77 -7.43
CA ASN A 34 6.44 -2.25 -8.51
C ASN A 34 5.66 -1.26 -9.40
N HIS A 35 6.39 -0.33 -10.00
CA HIS A 35 5.86 0.55 -11.03
C HIS A 35 5.58 -0.23 -12.33
N GLY A 36 4.60 0.25 -13.10
CA GLY A 36 4.15 -0.42 -14.33
C GLY A 36 5.22 -0.61 -15.41
N ASP A 37 6.23 0.25 -15.45
CA ASP A 37 7.38 0.19 -16.34
C ASP A 37 8.52 -0.71 -15.81
N ALA A 38 8.41 -1.20 -14.58
CA ALA A 38 9.43 -2.00 -13.89
C ALA A 38 8.82 -3.20 -13.15
N GLN A 39 7.85 -3.88 -13.76
CA GLN A 39 7.16 -5.02 -13.14
C GLN A 39 8.10 -6.21 -12.92
N ALA A 40 7.94 -6.87 -11.76
CA ALA A 40 8.64 -8.10 -11.44
C ALA A 40 7.91 -9.31 -12.05
N ASP A 41 8.68 -10.30 -12.50
CA ASP A 41 8.19 -11.62 -12.89
C ASP A 41 8.43 -12.60 -11.73
N TYR A 42 7.35 -13.20 -11.22
CA TYR A 42 7.38 -14.09 -10.07
C TYR A 42 6.12 -14.95 -10.00
N ASP A 43 6.26 -16.11 -9.35
CA ASP A 43 5.15 -16.99 -8.98
C ASP A 43 4.82 -16.73 -7.50
N ALA A 44 3.68 -16.08 -7.24
CA ALA A 44 3.27 -15.69 -5.90
C ALA A 44 2.97 -16.91 -5.01
N ASP A 45 2.33 -17.94 -5.57
CA ASP A 45 1.92 -19.13 -4.84
C ASP A 45 3.15 -19.95 -4.45
N ALA A 46 4.08 -20.17 -5.40
CA ALA A 46 5.32 -20.89 -5.12
C ALA A 46 6.19 -20.21 -4.06
N ILE A 47 6.24 -18.87 -4.04
CA ILE A 47 6.98 -18.11 -3.02
C ILE A 47 6.26 -18.18 -1.67
N SER A 48 4.92 -18.07 -1.66
CA SER A 48 4.14 -18.15 -0.43
C SER A 48 4.29 -19.52 0.23
N ASP A 49 4.20 -20.59 -0.55
CA ASP A 49 4.41 -21.97 -0.09
C ASP A 49 5.82 -22.19 0.48
N ALA A 50 6.83 -21.57 -0.14
CA ALA A 50 8.22 -21.74 0.26
C ALA A 50 8.58 -21.05 1.58
N TYR A 51 7.96 -19.89 1.88
CA TYR A 51 8.36 -19.04 3.00
C TYR A 51 7.27 -18.84 4.06
N GLY A 52 6.03 -19.30 3.82
CA GLY A 52 4.94 -19.20 4.79
C GLY A 52 4.43 -17.78 5.01
N VAL A 53 4.60 -16.89 4.03
CA VAL A 53 4.06 -15.52 4.05
C VAL A 53 3.25 -15.29 2.79
N ASP A 54 2.13 -14.57 2.90
CA ASP A 54 1.31 -14.24 1.74
C ASP A 54 2.05 -13.26 0.81
N VAL A 55 1.99 -13.51 -0.50
CA VAL A 55 2.53 -12.61 -1.53
C VAL A 55 1.37 -12.07 -2.35
N ALA A 56 1.00 -10.81 -2.09
CA ALA A 56 -0.06 -10.15 -2.82
C ALA A 56 0.46 -9.38 -4.04
N ALA A 57 -0.20 -9.59 -5.19
CA ALA A 57 0.11 -8.91 -6.43
C ALA A 57 -0.47 -7.49 -6.44
N GLY A 58 0.41 -6.50 -6.29
CA GLY A 58 0.07 -5.08 -6.40
C GLY A 58 0.67 -4.41 -7.64
N ILE A 59 0.32 -3.14 -7.83
CA ILE A 59 0.92 -2.25 -8.82
C ILE A 59 0.93 -0.83 -8.28
N GLU A 60 2.01 -0.09 -8.52
CA GLU A 60 2.06 1.35 -8.30
C GLU A 60 2.01 2.11 -9.63
N VAL A 61 0.88 2.75 -9.90
CA VAL A 61 0.65 3.53 -11.10
C VAL A 61 1.36 4.88 -10.97
N ARG A 62 2.38 5.09 -11.79
CA ARG A 62 3.03 6.39 -11.99
C ARG A 62 2.62 6.95 -13.35
N ALA A 63 2.17 8.20 -13.36
CA ALA A 63 1.74 8.90 -14.57
C ALA A 63 1.97 10.41 -14.45
N ASP A 64 2.16 11.06 -15.60
CA ASP A 64 2.41 12.51 -15.66
C ASP A 64 1.12 13.34 -15.57
N ASP A 65 -0.04 12.72 -15.81
CA ASP A 65 -1.34 13.40 -15.78
C ASP A 65 -2.50 12.45 -15.40
N PRO A 66 -3.63 13.00 -14.89
CA PRO A 66 -4.79 12.23 -14.47
C PRO A 66 -5.41 11.33 -15.55
N SER A 67 -5.35 11.72 -16.83
CA SER A 67 -5.97 10.95 -17.92
C SER A 67 -5.19 9.67 -18.16
N ARG A 68 -3.85 9.77 -18.17
CA ARG A 68 -2.96 8.60 -18.22
C ARG A 68 -3.11 7.73 -16.97
N ALA A 69 -3.17 8.34 -15.78
CA ALA A 69 -3.37 7.61 -14.54
C ALA A 69 -4.68 6.79 -14.57
N SER A 70 -5.78 7.39 -15.04
CA SER A 70 -7.07 6.71 -15.23
C SER A 70 -6.98 5.52 -16.16
N GLY A 71 -6.33 5.68 -17.32
CA GLY A 71 -6.09 4.59 -18.27
C GLY A 71 -5.32 3.43 -17.64
N PHE A 72 -4.24 3.71 -16.90
CA PHE A 72 -3.45 2.68 -16.23
C PHE A 72 -4.20 1.99 -15.10
N VAL A 73 -4.91 2.75 -14.25
CA VAL A 73 -5.76 2.18 -13.19
C VAL A 73 -6.80 1.23 -13.79
N GLY A 74 -7.50 1.66 -14.84
CA GLY A 74 -8.48 0.83 -15.54
C GLY A 74 -7.88 -0.47 -16.11
N ASN A 75 -6.68 -0.40 -16.69
CA ASN A 75 -6.00 -1.56 -17.26
C ASN A 75 -5.54 -2.58 -16.20
N TYR A 76 -5.09 -2.12 -15.03
CA TYR A 76 -4.52 -3.02 -14.02
C TYR A 76 -5.52 -3.52 -12.98
N ARG A 77 -6.66 -2.85 -12.81
CA ARG A 77 -7.64 -3.14 -11.73
C ARG A 77 -8.18 -4.57 -11.76
N SER A 78 -8.35 -5.16 -12.93
CA SER A 78 -8.81 -6.56 -13.08
C SER A 78 -7.72 -7.58 -12.74
N ASP A 79 -6.46 -7.23 -12.99
CA ASP A 79 -5.34 -8.17 -13.01
C ASP A 79 -4.43 -8.07 -11.78
N ARG A 80 -4.68 -7.07 -10.91
CA ARG A 80 -3.89 -6.78 -9.73
C ARG A 80 -4.81 -6.75 -8.52
N THR A 81 -4.38 -7.42 -7.45
CA THR A 81 -5.10 -7.44 -6.19
C THR A 81 -5.12 -6.06 -5.53
N VAL A 82 -4.02 -5.31 -5.64
CA VAL A 82 -3.90 -3.97 -5.04
C VAL A 82 -3.46 -2.94 -6.08
N VAL A 83 -4.19 -1.83 -6.18
CA VAL A 83 -3.84 -0.72 -7.08
C VAL A 83 -3.48 0.52 -6.24
N VAL A 84 -2.21 0.90 -6.32
CA VAL A 84 -1.64 2.08 -5.68
C VAL A 84 -1.40 3.15 -6.74
N VAL A 85 -1.61 4.42 -6.41
CA VAL A 85 -1.21 5.55 -7.28
C VAL A 85 -0.03 6.28 -6.66
N HIS A 86 1.03 6.47 -7.45
CA HIS A 86 2.19 7.26 -7.08
C HIS A 86 1.80 8.75 -7.07
N GLY A 87 1.71 9.34 -5.88
CA GLY A 87 1.43 10.76 -5.70
C GLY A 87 2.66 11.65 -5.87
N GLY A 88 2.59 12.84 -5.27
CA GLY A 88 3.67 13.84 -5.32
C GLY A 88 3.43 14.98 -6.32
N ASP A 89 2.32 14.90 -7.06
CA ASP A 89 1.75 15.99 -7.86
C ASP A 89 0.31 16.25 -7.42
N ARG A 90 -0.09 17.53 -7.31
CA ARG A 90 -1.42 17.92 -6.80
C ARG A 90 -2.57 17.35 -7.63
N ARG A 91 -2.41 17.27 -8.96
CA ARG A 91 -3.44 16.78 -9.88
C ARG A 91 -3.55 15.26 -9.79
N ILE A 92 -2.41 14.57 -9.67
CA ILE A 92 -2.39 13.12 -9.47
C ILE A 92 -2.96 12.74 -8.11
N ASN A 93 -2.56 13.44 -7.04
CA ASN A 93 -3.12 13.23 -5.70
C ASN A 93 -4.64 13.39 -5.70
N ARG A 94 -5.16 14.47 -6.31
CA ARG A 94 -6.60 14.70 -6.44
C ARG A 94 -7.29 13.57 -7.19
N PHE A 95 -6.76 13.21 -8.36
CA PHE A 95 -7.28 12.10 -9.12
C PHE A 95 -7.37 10.83 -8.27
N ALA A 96 -6.28 10.45 -7.60
CA ALA A 96 -6.21 9.22 -6.81
C ALA A 96 -7.30 9.15 -5.73
N VAL A 97 -7.48 10.23 -4.94
CA VAL A 97 -8.45 10.23 -3.84
C VAL A 97 -9.91 10.37 -4.29
N GLU A 98 -10.15 10.81 -5.53
CA GLU A 98 -11.49 10.91 -6.12
C GLU A 98 -11.90 9.63 -6.89
N GLN A 99 -11.02 8.63 -6.99
CA GLN A 99 -11.30 7.38 -7.70
C GLN A 99 -11.47 6.19 -6.73
N PRO A 100 -12.70 5.68 -6.51
CA PRO A 100 -12.93 4.49 -5.65
C PRO A 100 -12.25 3.20 -6.12
N THR A 101 -11.77 3.14 -7.36
CA THR A 101 -11.02 2.00 -7.91
C THR A 101 -9.56 1.96 -7.47
N VAL A 102 -9.04 3.07 -6.92
CA VAL A 102 -7.70 3.17 -6.32
C VAL A 102 -7.78 2.72 -4.87
N ASP A 103 -6.90 1.81 -4.45
CA ASP A 103 -6.85 1.36 -3.06
C ASP A 103 -6.06 2.32 -2.17
N VAL A 104 -4.92 2.81 -2.67
CA VAL A 104 -3.96 3.60 -1.90
C VAL A 104 -3.39 4.76 -2.72
N LEU A 105 -3.34 5.95 -2.13
CA LEU A 105 -2.49 7.05 -2.59
C LEU A 105 -1.13 7.01 -1.88
N ALA A 106 -0.08 6.74 -2.65
CA ALA A 106 1.29 6.72 -2.18
C ALA A 106 1.95 8.09 -2.25
N HIS A 107 2.93 8.33 -1.38
CA HIS A 107 3.80 9.52 -1.45
C HIS A 107 3.09 10.89 -1.54
N PRO A 108 1.95 11.13 -0.85
CA PRO A 108 1.11 12.31 -1.10
C PRO A 108 1.78 13.64 -0.76
N MET A 109 2.81 13.62 0.09
CA MET A 109 3.55 14.80 0.55
C MET A 109 4.85 15.05 -0.22
N ARG A 110 5.29 14.13 -1.09
CA ARG A 110 6.54 14.31 -1.84
C ARG A 110 6.39 15.44 -2.87
N ASP A 111 7.53 16.02 -3.26
CA ASP A 111 7.64 17.04 -4.31
C ASP A 111 6.62 18.19 -4.16
N ASP A 112 5.67 18.34 -5.10
CA ASP A 112 4.61 19.36 -5.03
C ASP A 112 3.23 18.76 -4.70
N GLY A 113 3.19 17.60 -4.03
CA GLY A 113 1.94 16.90 -3.75
C GLY A 113 0.96 17.68 -2.87
N ASP A 114 1.47 18.48 -1.94
CA ASP A 114 0.74 19.40 -1.03
C ASP A 114 -0.61 18.87 -0.55
N PHE A 115 -0.59 17.67 0.04
CA PHE A 115 -1.77 17.03 0.60
C PHE A 115 -2.41 17.92 1.67
N ASN A 116 -3.74 18.04 1.61
CA ASN A 116 -4.52 19.00 2.39
C ASN A 116 -5.90 18.43 2.77
N HIS A 117 -6.66 19.19 3.55
CA HIS A 117 -7.97 18.76 4.10
C HIS A 117 -9.00 18.41 3.01
N VAL A 118 -8.96 19.05 1.83
CA VAL A 118 -9.88 18.72 0.74
C VAL A 118 -9.58 17.31 0.21
N LEU A 119 -8.29 16.99 0.03
CA LEU A 119 -7.86 15.66 -0.40
C LEU A 119 -8.10 14.59 0.67
N ALA A 120 -7.94 14.94 1.94
CA ALA A 120 -8.24 14.06 3.06
C ALA A 120 -9.74 13.70 3.10
N ASN A 121 -10.62 14.68 2.95
CA ASN A 121 -12.07 14.42 2.90
C ASN A 121 -12.46 13.57 1.69
N ALA A 122 -11.91 13.87 0.51
CA ALA A 122 -12.15 13.06 -0.68
C ALA A 122 -11.68 11.61 -0.50
N ALA A 123 -10.53 11.40 0.15
CA ALA A 123 -10.02 10.07 0.47
C ALA A 123 -10.95 9.32 1.43
N ALA A 124 -11.50 10.01 2.45
CA ALA A 124 -12.49 9.45 3.36
C ALA A 124 -13.78 9.05 2.61
N ASP A 125 -14.32 9.95 1.78
CA ASP A 125 -15.57 9.73 1.03
C ASP A 125 -15.47 8.55 0.05
N ASN A 126 -14.32 8.38 -0.60
CA ASN A 126 -14.12 7.33 -1.60
C ASN A 126 -13.45 6.06 -1.02
N GLY A 127 -13.09 6.07 0.26
CA GLY A 127 -12.40 4.95 0.91
C GLY A 127 -10.99 4.70 0.36
N VAL A 128 -10.31 5.74 -0.15
CA VAL A 128 -8.93 5.62 -0.66
C VAL A 128 -7.96 5.75 0.53
N ARG A 129 -7.09 4.76 0.73
CA ARG A 129 -6.13 4.82 1.84
C ARG A 129 -5.04 5.83 1.54
N VAL A 130 -4.69 6.67 2.51
CA VAL A 130 -3.53 7.56 2.43
C VAL A 130 -2.31 6.86 3.02
N GLU A 131 -1.20 6.82 2.29
CA GLU A 131 0.02 6.18 2.79
C GLU A 131 0.81 7.09 3.73
N PHE A 132 1.14 6.56 4.92
CA PHE A 132 2.21 7.05 5.77
C PHE A 132 3.51 6.29 5.47
N ASP A 133 4.31 6.82 4.54
CA ASP A 133 5.60 6.23 4.15
C ASP A 133 6.71 6.62 5.15
N PHE A 134 7.15 5.65 5.94
CA PHE A 134 8.23 5.83 6.92
C PHE A 134 9.61 5.69 6.31
N GLY A 135 9.72 5.29 5.04
CA GLY A 135 10.97 5.08 4.34
C GLY A 135 11.97 6.22 4.44
N PRO A 136 11.55 7.48 4.17
CA PRO A 136 12.42 8.65 4.33
C PRO A 136 12.92 8.87 5.76
N VAL A 137 12.11 8.55 6.78
CA VAL A 137 12.56 8.64 8.19
C VAL A 137 13.65 7.63 8.48
N LEU A 138 13.48 6.39 8.00
CA LEU A 138 14.41 5.29 8.22
C LEU A 138 15.73 5.46 7.48
N ARG A 139 15.71 6.09 6.28
CA ARG A 139 16.84 6.06 5.34
C ARG A 139 17.48 7.42 5.03
N ALA A 140 16.75 8.53 5.14
CA ALA A 140 17.35 9.85 4.93
C ALA A 140 18.17 10.28 6.15
N SER A 141 18.97 11.34 6.04
CA SER A 141 19.73 11.94 7.15
C SER A 141 19.60 13.47 7.17
N GLY A 142 20.03 14.09 8.26
CA GLY A 142 20.05 15.56 8.41
C GLY A 142 18.70 16.23 8.13
N GLY A 143 18.74 17.32 7.37
CA GLY A 143 17.57 18.15 7.06
C GLY A 143 16.46 17.40 6.33
N SER A 144 16.80 16.44 5.48
CA SER A 144 15.80 15.63 4.75
C SER A 144 14.99 14.75 5.69
N ARG A 145 15.64 14.12 6.69
CA ARG A 145 14.92 13.35 7.73
C ARG A 145 14.03 14.25 8.58
N VAL A 146 14.52 15.44 8.97
CA VAL A 146 13.72 16.41 9.74
C VAL A 146 12.48 16.85 8.95
N ARG A 147 12.62 17.06 7.64
CA ARG A 147 11.49 17.40 6.76
C ARG A 147 10.48 16.26 6.69
N ALA A 148 10.93 15.03 6.42
CA ALA A 148 10.06 13.86 6.37
C ALA A 148 9.25 13.67 7.66
N ILE A 149 9.87 13.84 8.83
CA ILE A 149 9.16 13.77 10.11
C ILE A 149 8.07 14.84 10.22
N LYS A 150 8.36 16.08 9.81
CA LYS A 150 7.37 17.17 9.82
C LYS A 150 6.21 16.90 8.87
N GLU A 151 6.51 16.42 7.67
CA GLU A 151 5.51 16.09 6.65
C GLU A 151 4.61 14.94 7.09
N LEU A 152 5.17 13.86 7.67
CA LEU A 152 4.39 12.75 8.22
C LEU A 152 3.47 13.19 9.36
N ARG A 153 3.94 14.04 10.28
CA ARG A 153 3.10 14.59 11.36
C ARG A 153 1.93 15.39 10.82
N LYS A 154 2.19 16.30 9.88
CA LYS A 154 1.15 17.09 9.20
C LYS A 154 0.16 16.18 8.46
N LEU A 155 0.65 15.19 7.74
CA LEU A 155 -0.18 14.26 6.98
C LEU A 155 -1.10 13.46 7.91
N ARG A 156 -0.56 12.94 9.02
CA ARG A 156 -1.33 12.25 10.05
C ARG A 156 -2.46 13.11 10.59
N GLU A 157 -2.17 14.35 10.99
CA GLU A 157 -3.20 15.27 11.50
C GLU A 157 -4.31 15.50 10.46
N LEU A 158 -3.98 15.64 9.18
CA LEU A 158 -4.99 15.81 8.12
C LEU A 158 -5.88 14.57 7.92
N VAL A 159 -5.26 13.39 7.89
CA VAL A 159 -5.95 12.11 7.73
C VAL A 159 -6.86 11.81 8.92
N GLU A 160 -6.34 11.99 10.15
CA GLU A 160 -7.09 11.80 11.39
C GLU A 160 -8.30 12.74 11.47
N ASN A 161 -8.12 14.04 11.17
CA ASN A 161 -9.21 15.01 11.20
C ASN A 161 -10.32 14.71 10.18
N ALA A 162 -9.98 14.11 9.04
CA ALA A 162 -10.96 13.72 8.02
C ALA A 162 -11.59 12.34 8.28
N GLY A 163 -11.01 11.52 9.16
CA GLY A 163 -11.37 10.12 9.31
C GLY A 163 -11.07 9.30 8.04
N ALA A 164 -10.07 9.71 7.26
CA ALA A 164 -9.68 8.98 6.05
C ALA A 164 -8.95 7.67 6.41
N PRO A 165 -9.19 6.57 5.68
CA PRO A 165 -8.46 5.34 5.93
C PRO A 165 -7.00 5.51 5.51
N PHE A 166 -6.09 4.71 6.07
CA PHE A 166 -4.65 4.87 5.85
C PHE A 166 -3.89 3.54 5.92
N VAL A 167 -2.71 3.53 5.33
CA VAL A 167 -1.75 2.41 5.45
C VAL A 167 -0.41 2.95 5.93
N VAL A 168 0.39 2.09 6.55
CA VAL A 168 1.79 2.40 6.91
C VAL A 168 2.70 1.48 6.11
N SER A 169 3.83 2.02 5.66
CA SER A 169 4.85 1.27 4.94
C SER A 169 6.25 1.74 5.34
N ALA A 170 7.22 0.84 5.26
CA ALA A 170 8.63 1.23 5.25
C ALA A 170 9.17 1.36 3.82
N SER A 171 8.42 0.92 2.81
CA SER A 171 8.73 1.03 1.38
C SER A 171 10.15 0.55 1.03
N PRO A 172 10.56 -0.68 1.41
CA PRO A 172 11.91 -1.17 1.14
C PRO A 172 12.12 -1.44 -0.36
N ASN A 173 13.22 -0.93 -0.89
CA ASN A 173 13.70 -1.23 -2.26
C ASN A 173 14.62 -2.46 -2.29
N THR A 174 15.07 -2.93 -1.12
CA THR A 174 15.88 -4.14 -0.98
C THR A 174 15.46 -4.85 0.30
N HIS A 175 15.54 -6.18 0.30
CA HIS A 175 15.18 -7.00 1.47
C HIS A 175 15.93 -6.55 2.75
N LEU A 176 17.16 -6.03 2.62
CA LEU A 176 17.95 -5.49 3.74
C LEU A 176 17.36 -4.23 4.40
N GLN A 177 16.37 -3.59 3.77
CA GLN A 177 15.67 -2.43 4.32
C GLN A 177 14.40 -2.80 5.10
N ILE A 178 13.99 -4.08 5.09
CA ILE A 178 12.86 -4.55 5.88
C ILE A 178 13.19 -4.39 7.37
N ARG A 179 12.20 -3.90 8.13
CA ARG A 179 12.25 -3.76 9.58
C ARG A 179 11.06 -4.51 10.17
N ALA A 180 11.26 -5.17 11.31
CA ALA A 180 10.18 -5.88 11.97
C ALA A 180 9.03 -4.91 12.33
N PRO A 181 7.77 -5.36 12.37
CA PRO A 181 6.64 -4.48 12.70
C PRO A 181 6.83 -3.71 14.01
N ARG A 182 7.42 -4.36 15.02
CA ARG A 182 7.75 -3.73 16.32
C ARG A 182 8.72 -2.55 16.19
N ASP A 183 9.65 -2.61 15.23
CA ASP A 183 10.63 -1.55 15.01
C ASP A 183 9.96 -0.35 14.32
N ILE A 184 9.05 -0.62 13.38
CA ILE A 184 8.24 0.43 12.71
C ILE A 184 7.35 1.13 13.73
N ILE A 185 6.69 0.38 14.62
CA ILE A 185 5.89 0.92 15.72
C ILE A 185 6.74 1.83 16.63
N ALA A 186 7.90 1.35 17.09
CA ALA A 186 8.77 2.13 17.97
C ALA A 186 9.29 3.43 17.31
N VAL A 187 9.60 3.38 16.01
CA VAL A 187 9.96 4.58 15.24
C VAL A 187 8.76 5.53 15.14
N GLY A 188 7.56 5.00 14.88
CA GLY A 188 6.31 5.76 14.83
C GLY A 188 6.04 6.55 16.10
N GLU A 189 6.15 5.89 17.26
CA GLU A 189 6.02 6.52 18.58
C GLU A 189 7.03 7.66 18.75
N THR A 190 8.29 7.42 18.37
CA THR A 190 9.35 8.42 18.46
C THR A 190 9.06 9.64 17.58
N ILE A 191 8.45 9.44 16.41
CA ILE A 191 8.10 10.53 15.48
C ILE A 191 6.67 11.05 15.70
N GLY A 192 6.00 10.63 16.77
CA GLY A 192 4.78 11.25 17.28
C GLY A 192 3.48 10.59 16.88
N PHE A 193 3.49 9.39 16.29
CA PHE A 193 2.30 8.53 16.13
C PHE A 193 2.04 7.77 17.44
N ASP A 194 0.82 7.29 17.66
CA ASP A 194 0.57 6.25 18.66
C ASP A 194 0.82 4.85 18.06
N ALA A 195 1.13 3.88 18.93
CA ALA A 195 1.49 2.53 18.52
C ALA A 195 0.34 1.80 17.79
N ASP A 196 -0.89 2.08 18.17
CA ASP A 196 -2.07 1.42 17.61
C ASP A 196 -2.36 1.89 16.19
N THR A 197 -2.24 3.19 15.91
CA THR A 197 -2.30 3.75 14.55
C THR A 197 -1.27 3.08 13.64
N VAL A 198 -0.03 2.90 14.09
CA VAL A 198 1.01 2.27 13.26
C VAL A 198 0.67 0.80 12.99
N ARG A 199 0.20 0.07 14.01
CA ARG A 199 -0.21 -1.33 13.88
C ARG A 199 -1.43 -1.49 12.96
N GLU A 200 -2.40 -0.59 13.06
CA GLU A 200 -3.58 -0.52 12.19
C GLU A 200 -3.14 -0.34 10.74
N GLY A 201 -2.31 0.66 10.44
CA GLY A 201 -1.85 0.92 9.08
C GLY A 201 -1.02 -0.22 8.47
N LEU A 202 -0.24 -0.96 9.27
CA LEU A 202 0.46 -2.18 8.80
C LEU A 202 -0.50 -3.37 8.59
N THR A 203 -1.60 -3.41 9.33
CA THR A 203 -2.62 -4.47 9.20
C THR A 203 -3.54 -4.21 8.01
N GLU A 204 -3.83 -2.93 7.74
CA GLU A 204 -4.73 -2.48 6.69
C GLU A 204 -4.33 -3.00 5.30
N TRP A 205 -3.04 -3.12 5.00
CA TRP A 205 -2.58 -3.75 3.76
C TRP A 205 -3.16 -5.16 3.55
N GLY A 206 -3.18 -5.99 4.60
CA GLY A 206 -3.78 -7.33 4.53
C GLY A 206 -5.30 -7.28 4.34
N GLN A 207 -5.97 -6.31 4.97
CA GLN A 207 -7.42 -6.12 4.81
C GLN A 207 -7.80 -5.70 3.38
N ILE A 208 -6.99 -4.85 2.74
CA ILE A 208 -7.14 -4.48 1.33
C ILE A 208 -7.02 -5.73 0.45
N VAL A 209 -5.98 -6.54 0.69
CA VAL A 209 -5.70 -7.76 -0.06
C VAL A 209 -6.86 -8.76 0.03
N GLU A 210 -7.29 -9.08 1.25
CA GLU A 210 -8.40 -10.00 1.51
C GLU A 210 -9.69 -9.52 0.82
N ARG A 211 -10.09 -8.28 1.07
CA ARG A 211 -11.28 -7.66 0.46
C ARG A 211 -11.23 -7.69 -1.06
N ASN A 212 -10.08 -7.41 -1.67
CA ASN A 212 -9.97 -7.33 -3.11
C ASN A 212 -9.95 -8.73 -3.76
N ARG A 213 -9.35 -9.73 -3.12
CA ARG A 213 -9.44 -11.14 -3.56
C ARG A 213 -10.89 -11.65 -3.49
N GLU A 214 -11.63 -11.33 -2.43
CA GLU A 214 -13.06 -11.66 -2.32
C GLU A 214 -13.89 -11.05 -3.45
N ARG A 215 -13.58 -9.81 -3.86
CA ARG A 215 -14.26 -9.15 -4.99
C ARG A 215 -13.88 -9.77 -6.35
N GLN A 216 -12.63 -10.22 -6.49
CA GLN A 216 -12.12 -10.81 -7.73
C GLN A 216 -12.58 -12.26 -7.93
N SER A 217 -12.86 -13.00 -6.86
CA SER A 217 -13.30 -14.40 -6.96
C SER A 217 -14.68 -14.56 -7.60
N GLY A 218 -15.43 -13.47 -7.81
CA GLY A 218 -16.79 -13.50 -8.34
C GLY A 218 -17.83 -14.00 -7.33
N ALA A 219 -17.42 -14.44 -6.14
CA ALA A 219 -18.30 -14.91 -5.08
C ALA A 219 -19.16 -13.79 -4.47
N VAL A 220 -18.81 -12.53 -4.70
CA VAL A 220 -19.56 -11.36 -4.27
C VAL A 220 -20.10 -10.64 -5.50
N ILE A 221 -21.42 -10.70 -5.70
CA ILE A 221 -22.09 -10.00 -6.82
C ILE A 221 -22.31 -8.52 -6.45
N GLU A 222 -22.69 -8.25 -5.19
CA GLU A 222 -22.87 -6.90 -4.61
C GLU A 222 -22.52 -6.92 -3.11
N PRO A 223 -22.26 -5.76 -2.45
CA PRO A 223 -22.00 -5.70 -1.02
C PRO A 223 -23.12 -6.37 -0.20
N GLY A 224 -22.80 -7.49 0.47
CA GLY A 224 -23.75 -8.28 1.27
C GLY A 224 -24.48 -9.40 0.51
N VAL A 225 -24.21 -9.59 -0.78
CA VAL A 225 -24.77 -10.67 -1.60
C VAL A 225 -23.64 -11.60 -2.04
N ARG A 226 -23.66 -12.84 -1.52
CA ARG A 226 -22.71 -13.88 -1.88
C ARG A 226 -23.39 -14.97 -2.70
N LEU A 227 -22.69 -15.52 -3.69
CA LEU A 227 -23.06 -16.80 -4.29
C LEU A 227 -22.77 -17.90 -3.25
N GLU A 228 -23.78 -18.69 -2.89
CA GLU A 228 -23.53 -19.98 -2.25
C GLU A 228 -22.95 -20.89 -3.32
N ASP A 229 -21.77 -21.47 -3.05
CA ASP A 229 -21.29 -22.60 -3.85
C ASP A 229 -22.34 -23.71 -3.74
N ASP A 230 -22.83 -24.19 -4.88
CA ASP A 230 -23.67 -25.39 -4.98
C ASP A 230 -22.87 -26.61 -4.52
N ALA A 231 -22.72 -26.76 -3.20
CA ALA A 231 -22.32 -27.99 -2.55
C ALA A 231 -23.59 -28.77 -2.19
N ASP A 232 -24.31 -29.24 -3.21
CA ASP A 232 -25.18 -30.42 -3.14
C ASP A 232 -25.71 -30.73 -4.55
N ASP A 233 -24.91 -31.46 -5.32
CA ASP A 233 -25.43 -32.56 -6.11
C ASP A 233 -24.51 -33.76 -5.88
N ALA A 234 -24.80 -34.44 -4.78
CA ALA A 234 -24.39 -35.81 -4.55
C ALA A 234 -25.04 -36.72 -5.60
N GLU A 235 -24.22 -37.46 -6.36
CA GLU A 235 -24.37 -38.91 -6.58
C GLU A 235 -23.08 -39.53 -7.14
#